data_AF-A0A959SRZ0-F1
#
_entry.id   AF-A0A959SRZ0-F1
#
_cell.length_a   1.000
_cell.length_b   1.000
_cell.length_c   1.000
_cell.angle_alpha   90.00
_cell.angle_beta   90.00
_cell.angle_gamma   90.00
#
_symmetry.space_group_name_H-M   'P 1'
#
loop_
_entity.id
_entity.type
_entity.pdbx_description
1 polymer ?
#
loop_
_entity_poly.entity_id
_entity_poly.type
_entity_poly.pdbx_seq_one_letter_code
_entity_poly.pdbx_strand_id
1 'polypeptide(L)'
;PADYRMPDLASLISFGGSPRASINMALGAKAYAFTKRRGYVIPEDVRAVCPDVLRHRIGLTYEAEAENISVNEIIDKVLNTVEVP
;
A
#
# COMPACT_ATOMS: atom_id res chain seq x y z
N PRO A 1 9.06 -3.64 -7.44
CA PRO A 1 9.50 -2.21 -7.33
C PRO A 1 10.37 -1.76 -8.52
N ALA A 2 11.40 -2.52 -8.86
CA ALA A 2 12.28 -2.24 -10.00
C ALA A 2 11.52 -2.07 -11.33
N ASP A 3 10.54 -2.93 -11.60
CA ASP A 3 9.72 -2.88 -12.82
C ASP A 3 8.77 -1.67 -12.89
N TYR A 4 8.55 -0.99 -11.76
CA TYR A 4 7.61 0.12 -11.60
C TYR A 4 8.32 1.44 -11.30
N ARG A 5 9.53 1.64 -11.86
CA ARG A 5 10.34 2.87 -11.72
C ARG A 5 10.70 3.24 -10.27
N MET A 6 10.74 2.25 -9.36
CA MET A 6 11.12 2.42 -7.95
C MET A 6 12.24 1.44 -7.56
N PRO A 7 13.45 1.55 -8.17
CA PRO A 7 14.56 0.63 -7.89
C PRO A 7 15.13 0.83 -6.48
N ASP A 8 15.05 2.04 -5.94
CA ASP A 8 15.47 2.41 -4.60
C ASP A 8 14.65 1.73 -3.49
N LEU A 9 13.36 1.46 -3.73
CA LEU A 9 12.53 0.71 -2.79
C LEU A 9 12.83 -0.79 -2.79
N ALA A 10 13.53 -1.32 -3.80
CA ALA A 10 13.77 -2.76 -3.90
C ALA A 10 14.72 -3.28 -2.82
N SER A 11 15.73 -2.50 -2.42
CA SER A 11 16.66 -2.84 -1.34
C SER A 11 16.10 -2.59 0.06
N LEU A 12 14.98 -1.85 0.17
CA LEU A 12 14.37 -1.46 1.44
C LEU A 12 13.24 -2.39 1.89
N ILE A 13 12.69 -3.19 0.97
CA ILE A 13 11.57 -4.09 1.21
C ILE A 13 12.06 -5.53 1.19
N SER A 14 11.99 -6.22 2.34
CA SER A 14 12.34 -7.64 2.46
C SER A 14 11.25 -8.52 1.86
N PHE A 15 9.98 -8.22 2.18
CA PHE A 15 8.83 -8.89 1.60
C PHE A 15 7.63 -7.94 1.54
N GLY A 16 6.81 -8.11 0.48
CA GLY A 16 5.65 -7.27 0.22
C GLY A 16 4.33 -7.82 0.78
N GLY A 17 3.25 -7.15 0.41
CA GLY A 17 1.89 -7.58 0.74
C GLY A 17 1.56 -8.94 0.09
N SER A 18 0.96 -9.85 0.87
CA SER A 18 0.49 -11.15 0.38
C SER A 18 -0.83 -11.05 -0.39
N PRO A 19 -1.32 -12.12 -1.05
CA PRO A 19 -2.65 -12.13 -1.67
C PRO A 19 -3.79 -11.75 -0.72
N ARG A 20 -3.60 -11.93 0.60
CA ARG A 20 -4.57 -11.49 1.61
C ARG A 20 -4.70 -9.97 1.67
N ALA A 21 -3.65 -9.23 1.33
CA ALA A 21 -3.68 -7.77 1.30
C ALA A 21 -4.67 -7.27 0.25
N SER A 22 -4.60 -7.76 -0.99
CA SER A 22 -5.50 -7.33 -2.07
C SER A 22 -6.96 -7.67 -1.77
N ILE A 23 -7.24 -8.85 -1.21
CA ILE A 23 -8.60 -9.25 -0.80
C ILE A 23 -9.17 -8.29 0.26
N ASN A 24 -8.40 -8.02 1.31
CA ASN A 24 -8.85 -7.12 2.38
C ASN A 24 -8.97 -5.67 1.93
N MET A 25 -8.10 -5.23 1.02
CA MET A 25 -8.18 -3.91 0.41
C MET A 25 -9.46 -3.75 -0.43
N ALA A 26 -9.82 -4.76 -1.22
CA ALA A 26 -11.06 -4.75 -2.00
C ALA A 26 -12.31 -4.75 -1.11
N LEU A 27 -12.32 -5.55 -0.04
CA LEU A 27 -13.43 -5.56 0.93
C LEU A 27 -13.53 -4.23 1.69
N GLY A 28 -12.39 -3.71 2.16
CA GLY A 28 -12.29 -2.43 2.85
C GLY A 28 -12.78 -1.27 1.99
N ALA A 29 -12.36 -1.20 0.72
CA ALA A 29 -12.76 -0.14 -0.19
C ALA A 29 -14.28 -0.16 -0.46
N LYS A 30 -14.89 -1.36 -0.60
CA LYS A 30 -16.35 -1.50 -0.74
C LYS A 30 -17.09 -1.04 0.51
N ALA A 31 -16.62 -1.45 1.69
CA ALA A 31 -17.20 -1.01 2.95
C ALA A 31 -17.08 0.51 3.11
N TYR A 32 -15.91 1.08 2.79
CA TYR A 32 -15.66 2.51 2.83
C TYR A 32 -16.61 3.28 1.91
N ALA A 33 -16.72 2.87 0.64
CA ALA A 33 -17.66 3.46 -0.32
C ALA A 33 -19.11 3.41 0.19
N PHE A 34 -19.51 2.29 0.80
CA PHE A 34 -20.84 2.12 1.39
C PHE A 34 -21.10 3.10 2.53
N THR A 35 -20.14 3.31 3.44
CA THR A 35 -20.27 4.33 4.51
C THR A 35 -20.39 5.75 3.96
N LYS A 36 -19.85 6.00 2.76
CA LYS A 36 -19.99 7.26 2.02
C LYS A 36 -21.25 7.33 1.16
N ARG A 37 -22.20 6.39 1.34
CA ARG A 37 -23.47 6.30 0.60
C ARG A 37 -23.29 6.13 -0.91
N ARG A 38 -22.21 5.49 -1.34
CA ARG A 38 -21.96 5.14 -2.75
C ARG A 38 -22.10 3.64 -2.97
N GLY A 39 -22.71 3.26 -4.09
CA GLY A 39 -22.85 1.87 -4.52
C GLY A 39 -21.68 1.34 -5.37
N TYR A 40 -20.62 2.13 -5.52
CA TYR A 40 -19.45 1.82 -6.34
C TYR A 40 -18.18 2.35 -5.67
N VAL A 41 -17.06 1.66 -5.92
CA VAL A 41 -15.73 1.99 -5.40
C VAL A 41 -15.06 2.98 -6.35
N ILE A 42 -14.44 4.02 -5.80
CA ILE A 42 -13.54 4.92 -6.53
C ILE A 42 -12.09 4.69 -6.07
N PRO A 43 -11.07 5.10 -6.84
CA PRO A 43 -9.68 4.90 -6.46
C PRO A 43 -9.30 5.49 -5.09
N GLU A 44 -9.94 6.60 -4.69
CA GLU A 44 -9.74 7.25 -3.40
C GLU A 44 -10.15 6.34 -2.23
N ASP A 45 -11.14 5.46 -2.41
CA ASP A 45 -11.55 4.49 -1.38
C ASP A 45 -10.47 3.44 -1.15
N VAL A 46 -9.82 2.99 -2.24
CA VAL A 46 -8.71 2.04 -2.19
C VAL A 46 -7.51 2.70 -1.50
N ARG A 47 -7.19 3.94 -1.87
CA ARG A 47 -6.12 4.73 -1.25
C ARG A 47 -6.37 4.95 0.25
N ALA A 48 -7.61 5.22 0.65
CA ALA A 48 -7.98 5.45 2.04
C ALA A 48 -7.75 4.22 2.94
N VAL A 49 -8.01 3.01 2.43
CA VAL A 49 -7.85 1.76 3.22
C VAL A 49 -6.47 1.12 3.10
N CYS A 50 -5.65 1.57 2.15
CA CYS A 50 -4.37 0.95 1.82
C CYS A 50 -3.38 0.96 3.01
N PRO A 51 -3.15 2.08 3.73
CA PRO A 51 -2.23 2.11 4.88
C PRO A 51 -2.62 1.11 5.98
N ASP A 52 -3.91 1.03 6.32
CA ASP A 52 -4.40 0.13 7.36
C ASP A 52 -4.21 -1.35 7.01
N VAL A 53 -4.32 -1.69 5.72
CA VAL A 53 -4.12 -3.05 5.25
C VAL A 53 -2.64 -3.42 5.17
N LEU A 54 -1.78 -2.51 4.71
CA LEU A 54 -0.39 -2.82 4.35
C LEU A 54 0.64 -2.56 5.46
N ARG A 55 0.40 -1.64 6.40
CA ARG A 55 1.38 -1.22 7.43
C ARG A 55 1.97 -2.36 8.28
N HIS A 56 1.22 -3.46 8.44
CA HIS A 56 1.63 -4.64 9.20
C HIS A 56 1.92 -5.86 8.31
N ARG A 57 1.99 -5.66 6.99
CA ARG A 57 2.16 -6.73 5.99
C ARG A 57 3.38 -6.55 5.11
N ILE A 58 4.11 -5.45 5.27
CA ILE A 58 5.36 -5.18 4.57
C ILE A 58 6.50 -5.39 5.58
N GLY A 59 7.44 -6.25 5.21
CA GLY A 59 8.69 -6.44 5.97
C GLY A 59 9.76 -5.50 5.43
N LEU A 60 10.41 -4.76 6.33
CA LEU A 60 11.57 -3.94 6.02
C LEU A 60 12.84 -4.78 6.01
N THR A 61 13.85 -4.34 5.25
CA THR A 61 15.20 -4.87 5.36
C THR A 61 15.95 -4.22 6.52
N TYR A 62 17.09 -4.81 6.91
CA TYR A 62 17.94 -4.25 7.96
C TYR A 62 18.47 -2.86 7.57
N GLU A 63 18.78 -2.67 6.29
CA GLU A 63 19.21 -1.39 5.73
C GLU A 63 18.13 -0.31 5.90
N ALA A 64 16.86 -0.64 5.63
CA ALA A 64 15.75 0.28 5.84
C ALA A 64 15.57 0.66 7.31
N GLU A 65 15.74 -0.30 8.23
CA GLU A 65 15.71 -0.02 9.67
C GLU A 65 16.87 0.88 10.10
N ALA A 66 18.08 0.64 9.58
CA ALA A 66 19.26 1.46 9.86
C ALA A 66 19.10 2.91 9.36
N GLU A 67 18.44 3.10 8.21
CA GLU A 67 18.11 4.41 7.65
C GLU A 67 16.89 5.07 8.33
N ASN A 68 16.28 4.43 9.35
CA ASN A 68 15.05 4.87 10.02
C ASN A 68 13.85 5.07 9.07
N ILE A 69 13.81 4.30 7.98
CA ILE A 69 12.69 4.35 7.03
C ILE A 69 11.51 3.58 7.61
N SER A 70 10.35 4.22 7.65
CA SER A 70 9.12 3.60 8.13
C SER A 70 8.35 2.91 7.02
N VAL A 71 7.57 1.88 7.38
CA VAL A 71 6.66 1.21 6.45
C VAL A 71 5.65 2.18 5.84
N ASN A 72 5.20 3.18 6.62
CA ASN A 72 4.24 4.19 6.15
C ASN A 72 4.82 5.03 5.01
N GLU A 73 6.08 5.48 5.13
CA GLU A 73 6.75 6.24 4.07
C GLU A 73 6.88 5.44 2.78
N ILE A 74 7.17 4.14 2.88
CA ILE A 74 7.20 3.25 1.72
C ILE A 74 5.81 3.15 1.08
N ILE A 75 4.75 2.95 1.87
CA ILE A 75 3.37 2.86 1.37
C ILE A 75 2.98 4.14 0.65
N ASP A 76 3.25 5.30 1.25
CA ASP A 76 2.92 6.61 0.67
C ASP A 76 3.67 6.82 -0.65
N LYS A 77 4.96 6.47 -0.70
CA LYS A 77 5.77 6.57 -1.91
C LYS A 77 5.25 5.68 -3.04
N VAL A 78 4.84 4.45 -2.72
CA VAL A 78 4.23 3.54 -3.70
C VAL A 78 2.90 4.11 -4.19
N LEU A 79 2.03 4.55 -3.28
CA LEU A 79 0.72 5.11 -3.63
C LEU A 79 0.81 6.38 -4.49
N ASN A 80 1.84 7.19 -4.29
CA ASN A 80 2.04 8.42 -5.08
C ASN A 80 2.65 8.17 -6.45
N THR A 81 3.32 7.03 -6.64
CA THR A 81 3.96 6.67 -7.91
C THR A 81 3.04 5.87 -8.82
N VAL A 82 2.13 5.07 -8.26
CA VAL A 82 1.16 4.30 -9.03
C VAL A 82 0.07 5.23 -9.58
N GLU A 83 -0.03 5.30 -10.90
CA GLU A 83 -1.06 6.07 -11.59
C GLU A 83 -2.46 5.53 -11.30
N VAL A 84 -3.39 6.45 -11.10
CA VAL A 84 -4.80 6.15 -10.89
C VAL A 84 -5.52 6.20 -12.25
N PRO A 85 -6.23 5.14 -12.67
CA PRO A 85 -6.98 5.11 -13.93
C PRO A 85 -8.29 5.92 -13.87
#